data_AF-A0A6L9KRJ7-F1
#
_entry.id   AF-A0A6L9KRJ7-F1
#
_cell.length_a   1.000
_cell.length_b   1.000
_cell.length_c   1.000
_cell.angle_alpha   90.00
_cell.angle_beta   90.00
_cell.angle_gamma   90.00
#
_symmetry.space_group_name_H-M   'P 1'
#
loop_
_entity.id
_entity.type
_entity.pdbx_description
1 polymer ?
#
loop_
_entity_poly.entity_id
_entity_poly.type
_entity_poly.pdbx_seq_one_letter_code
_entity_poly.pdbx_strand_id
1 'polypeptide(L)'
;MNQRKLINGICLVSLVLLVSGCSSMLPRSRSESSPFKSFDEARHAIEGLVPMQSNVATMTQLGISPVQQPNTTILTHDEIVRRFVSNSLLRREDLDPGVLACLDAREACRGWEVTAARIQKERTGNFLADFTNFSRRTETTGWHFNALILLINGVVVYRGWSGQPRVNVIEVQTNPLGPLQDIGPALVTTR
;
A
#
# COMPACT_ATOMS: atom_id res chain seq x y z
N MET A 1 -6.11 -21.24 -62.78
CA MET A 1 -5.32 -20.11 -62.27
C MET A 1 -6.11 -19.37 -61.19
N ASN A 2 -6.07 -19.79 -59.90
CA ASN A 2 -6.41 -18.91 -58.76
C ASN A 2 -6.35 -19.56 -57.35
N GLN A 3 -6.30 -20.89 -57.20
CA GLN A 3 -6.27 -21.49 -55.85
C GLN A 3 -5.03 -21.10 -55.03
N ARG A 4 -3.85 -21.00 -55.64
CA ARG A 4 -2.63 -20.50 -54.97
C ARG A 4 -2.75 -19.04 -54.50
N LYS A 5 -3.48 -18.19 -55.22
CA LYS A 5 -3.71 -16.79 -54.83
C LYS A 5 -4.70 -16.69 -53.67
N LEU A 6 -5.70 -17.57 -53.63
CA LEU A 6 -6.68 -17.65 -52.54
C LEU A 6 -6.03 -18.16 -51.24
N ILE A 7 -5.19 -19.20 -51.32
CA ILE A 7 -4.45 -19.76 -50.18
C ILE A 7 -3.43 -18.74 -49.64
N ASN A 8 -2.70 -18.05 -50.52
CA ASN A 8 -1.76 -17.00 -50.10
C ASN A 8 -2.49 -15.80 -49.46
N GLY A 9 -3.66 -15.42 -49.97
CA GLY A 9 -4.48 -14.36 -49.38
C GLY A 9 -4.99 -14.72 -47.97
N ILE A 10 -5.44 -15.96 -47.78
CA ILE A 10 -5.89 -16.46 -46.47
C ILE A 10 -4.73 -16.52 -45.48
N CYS A 11 -3.55 -17.02 -45.87
CA CYS A 11 -2.37 -17.01 -45.00
C CYS A 11 -1.94 -15.59 -44.58
N LEU A 12 -2.02 -14.62 -45.50
CA LEU A 12 -1.61 -13.24 -45.21
C LEU A 12 -2.58 -12.56 -44.22
N VAL A 13 -3.89 -12.83 -44.35
CA VAL A 13 -4.91 -12.31 -43.43
C VAL A 13 -4.80 -12.95 -42.04
N SER A 14 -4.55 -14.27 -41.98
CA SER A 14 -4.31 -14.97 -40.72
C SER A 14 -3.09 -14.43 -39.97
N LEU A 15 -2.02 -14.08 -40.70
CA LEU A 15 -0.81 -13.51 -40.12
C LEU A 15 -1.04 -12.09 -39.56
N VAL A 16 -1.84 -11.27 -40.24
CA VAL A 16 -2.18 -9.91 -39.75
C VAL A 16 -3.06 -9.97 -38.49
N LEU A 17 -4.02 -10.91 -38.44
CA LEU A 17 -4.88 -11.10 -37.27
C LEU A 17 -4.10 -11.58 -36.02
N LEU A 18 -3.10 -12.45 -36.20
CA LEU A 18 -2.26 -12.95 -35.11
C LEU A 18 -1.35 -11.86 -34.50
N VAL A 19 -0.94 -10.85 -35.27
CA VAL A 19 -0.04 -9.79 -34.78
C VAL A 19 -0.82 -8.66 -34.07
N SER A 20 -2.10 -8.46 -34.38
CA SER A 20 -2.94 -7.42 -33.75
C SER A 20 -3.42 -7.72 -32.32
N GLY A 21 -3.21 -8.95 -31.81
CA GLY A 21 -3.73 -9.37 -30.50
C GLY A 21 -2.86 -9.03 -29.28
N CYS A 22 -1.59 -8.65 -29.45
CA CYS A 22 -0.62 -8.59 -28.33
C CYS A 22 -0.44 -7.20 -27.69
N SER A 23 -0.99 -6.14 -28.25
CA SER A 23 -0.81 -4.76 -27.75
C SER A 23 -1.66 -4.40 -26.52
N SER A 24 -2.65 -5.24 -26.16
CA SER A 24 -3.58 -4.99 -25.04
C SER A 24 -3.15 -5.64 -23.71
N MET A 25 -2.13 -6.51 -23.72
CA MET A 25 -1.81 -7.37 -22.57
C MET A 25 -0.69 -6.80 -21.68
N LEU A 26 -0.79 -5.52 -21.33
CA LEU A 26 0.14 -4.92 -20.36
C LEU A 26 -0.30 -5.28 -18.93
N PRO A 27 0.62 -5.75 -18.07
CA PRO A 27 0.29 -6.09 -16.70
C PRO A 27 -0.09 -4.81 -15.92
N ARG A 28 -1.26 -4.86 -15.28
CA ARG A 28 -1.69 -3.88 -14.28
C ARG A 28 -1.68 -4.57 -12.93
N SER A 29 -1.17 -3.89 -11.91
CA SER A 29 -1.26 -4.37 -10.54
C SER A 29 -1.98 -3.36 -9.67
N ARG A 30 -2.79 -3.89 -8.77
CA ARG A 30 -3.56 -3.12 -7.79
C ARG A 30 -3.29 -3.74 -6.44
N SER A 31 -2.93 -2.90 -5.47
CA SER A 31 -2.75 -3.29 -4.08
C SER A 31 -3.75 -2.48 -3.25
N GLU A 32 -4.70 -3.18 -2.64
CA GLU A 32 -5.67 -2.60 -1.72
C GLU A 32 -5.50 -3.29 -0.37
N SER A 33 -5.09 -2.51 0.64
CA SER A 33 -4.86 -3.00 2.00
C SER A 33 -5.76 -2.29 3.02
N SER A 34 -6.88 -1.70 2.57
CA SER A 34 -7.73 -0.87 3.42
C SER A 34 -9.24 -1.06 3.19
N PRO A 35 -10.06 -1.10 4.26
CA PRO A 35 -11.51 -1.02 4.12
C PRO A 35 -12.00 0.37 3.68
N PHE A 36 -11.23 1.42 3.91
CA PHE A 36 -11.59 2.79 3.52
C PHE A 36 -11.44 2.98 2.02
N LYS A 37 -12.36 3.74 1.40
CA LYS A 37 -12.34 4.03 -0.04
C LYS A 37 -11.42 5.19 -0.39
N SER A 38 -11.27 6.16 0.50
CA SER A 38 -10.43 7.33 0.32
C SER A 38 -9.61 7.66 1.56
N PHE A 39 -8.58 8.48 1.36
CA PHE A 39 -7.81 9.07 2.43
C PHE A 39 -8.70 9.87 3.41
N ASP A 40 -9.64 10.66 2.88
CA ASP A 40 -10.53 11.49 3.71
C ASP A 40 -11.50 10.66 4.55
N GLU A 41 -11.99 9.55 4.02
CA GLU A 41 -12.82 8.61 4.80
C GLU A 41 -12.05 8.03 5.98
N ALA A 42 -10.80 7.59 5.74
CA ALA A 42 -9.92 7.10 6.81
C ALA A 42 -9.63 8.20 7.84
N ARG A 43 -9.32 9.41 7.38
CA ARG A 43 -9.09 10.58 8.24
C ARG A 43 -10.31 10.88 9.12
N HIS A 44 -11.50 10.96 8.54
CA HIS A 44 -12.72 11.25 9.29
C HIS A 44 -13.06 10.17 10.30
N ALA A 45 -12.82 8.90 9.98
CA ALA A 45 -13.01 7.80 10.92
C ALA A 45 -12.11 7.96 12.17
N ILE A 46 -10.85 8.35 11.99
CA ILE A 46 -9.94 8.60 13.11
C ILE A 46 -10.30 9.89 13.86
N GLU A 47 -10.57 10.98 13.15
CA GLU A 47 -10.92 12.27 13.76
C GLU A 47 -12.23 12.24 14.55
N GLY A 48 -13.16 11.36 14.16
CA GLY A 48 -14.42 11.11 14.85
C GLY A 48 -14.28 10.38 16.19
N LEU A 49 -13.12 9.79 16.48
CA LEU A 49 -12.85 9.24 17.81
C LEU A 49 -12.63 10.38 18.82
N VAL A 50 -13.40 10.37 19.89
CA VAL A 50 -13.31 11.36 20.98
C VAL A 50 -12.50 10.75 22.12
N PRO A 51 -11.32 11.29 22.44
CA PRO A 51 -10.52 10.84 23.57
C PRO A 51 -11.34 10.83 24.87
N MET A 52 -11.11 9.83 25.72
CA MET A 52 -11.78 9.56 26.99
C MET A 52 -13.27 9.21 26.89
N GLN A 53 -13.85 9.13 25.68
CA GLN A 53 -15.27 8.82 25.48
C GLN A 53 -15.47 7.64 24.53
N SER A 54 -14.75 7.62 23.41
CA SER A 54 -14.83 6.52 22.44
C SER A 54 -14.21 5.24 22.99
N ASN A 55 -14.80 4.11 22.65
CA ASN A 55 -14.32 2.79 23.08
C ASN A 55 -14.17 1.85 21.89
N VAL A 56 -13.73 0.62 22.15
CA VAL A 56 -13.57 -0.43 21.13
C VAL A 56 -14.84 -0.68 20.30
N ALA A 57 -16.03 -0.56 20.89
CA ALA A 57 -17.29 -0.73 20.15
C ALA A 57 -17.51 0.43 19.16
N THR A 58 -17.25 1.68 19.56
CA THR A 58 -17.27 2.84 18.66
C THR A 58 -16.27 2.69 17.51
N MET A 59 -15.05 2.24 17.82
CA MET A 59 -14.03 2.00 16.81
C MET A 59 -14.45 0.92 15.82
N THR A 60 -15.03 -0.17 16.32
CA THR A 60 -15.53 -1.27 15.49
C THR A 60 -16.65 -0.81 14.56
N GLN A 61 -17.55 0.07 15.02
CA GLN A 61 -18.59 0.67 14.17
C GLN A 61 -18.02 1.55 13.06
N LEU A 62 -16.90 2.23 13.32
CA LEU A 62 -16.15 3.00 12.33
C LEU A 62 -15.25 2.12 11.43
N GLY A 63 -15.37 0.80 11.55
CA GLY A 63 -14.58 -0.17 10.80
C GLY A 63 -13.14 -0.31 11.29
N ILE A 64 -12.77 0.28 12.42
CA ILE A 64 -11.43 0.27 13.01
C ILE A 64 -11.37 -0.89 14.02
N SER A 65 -10.87 -2.05 13.58
CA SER A 65 -10.72 -3.22 14.44
C SER A 65 -9.58 -4.12 13.93
N PRO A 66 -8.68 -4.60 14.82
CA PRO A 66 -7.64 -5.54 14.43
C PRO A 66 -8.16 -6.86 13.87
N VAL A 67 -9.39 -7.24 14.23
CA VAL A 67 -10.02 -8.49 13.77
C VAL A 67 -10.60 -8.32 12.36
N GLN A 68 -11.11 -7.12 12.04
CA GLN A 68 -11.78 -6.85 10.76
C GLN A 68 -10.82 -6.28 9.71
N GLN A 69 -9.72 -5.65 10.15
CA GLN A 69 -8.72 -5.04 9.28
C GLN A 69 -7.43 -5.87 9.28
N PRO A 70 -7.14 -6.64 8.21
CA PRO A 70 -5.80 -7.17 8.03
C PRO A 70 -4.84 -5.96 7.91
N ASN A 71 -3.70 -6.00 8.60
CA ASN A 71 -2.69 -4.92 8.70
C ASN A 71 -2.87 -3.88 9.82
N THR A 72 -3.70 -4.13 10.84
CA THR A 72 -3.61 -3.37 12.11
C THR A 72 -2.55 -4.00 13.02
N THR A 73 -1.57 -3.22 13.46
CA THR A 73 -0.54 -3.65 14.41
C THR A 73 -0.96 -3.31 15.83
N ILE A 74 -0.88 -4.26 16.75
CA ILE A 74 -1.13 -4.02 18.17
C ILE A 74 0.20 -3.77 18.87
N LEU A 75 0.38 -2.54 19.35
CA LEU A 75 1.55 -2.08 20.09
C LEU A 75 1.41 -2.38 21.59
N THR A 76 2.52 -2.87 22.13
CA THR A 76 2.78 -3.07 23.56
C THR A 76 3.21 -1.76 24.22
N HIS A 77 3.21 -1.74 25.56
CA HIS A 77 3.66 -0.59 26.34
C HIS A 77 5.10 -0.16 25.95
N ASP A 78 6.03 -1.11 25.81
CA ASP A 78 7.42 -0.80 25.49
C ASP A 78 7.60 -0.16 24.12
N GLU A 79 6.79 -0.56 23.13
CA GLU A 79 6.79 0.07 21.80
C GLU A 79 6.24 1.49 21.84
N ILE A 80 5.22 1.73 22.67
CA ILE A 80 4.68 3.07 22.89
C ILE A 80 5.73 3.97 23.57
N VAL A 81 6.35 3.48 24.65
CA VAL A 81 7.45 4.20 25.34
C VAL A 81 8.57 4.51 24.35
N ARG A 82 9.02 3.54 23.56
CA ARG A 82 10.07 3.74 22.56
C ARG A 82 9.69 4.81 21.54
N ARG A 83 8.44 4.87 21.11
CA ARG A 83 7.99 5.84 20.10
C ARG A 83 7.87 7.27 20.63
N PHE A 84 7.43 7.47 21.87
CA PHE A 84 7.20 8.81 22.42
C PHE A 84 8.35 9.35 23.29
N VAL A 85 9.09 8.49 23.98
CA VAL A 85 10.11 8.89 24.97
C VAL A 85 11.54 8.83 24.42
N SER A 86 11.82 8.01 23.40
CA SER A 86 13.18 7.93 22.81
C SER A 86 13.58 9.19 22.04
N ASN A 87 12.66 10.14 21.84
CA ASN A 87 12.97 11.42 21.26
C ASN A 87 13.46 12.35 22.38
N SER A 88 14.78 12.36 22.62
CA SER A 88 15.46 13.02 23.76
C SER A 88 15.24 14.53 23.91
N LEU A 89 14.48 15.14 23.00
CA LEU A 89 14.14 16.55 22.98
C LEU A 89 12.79 16.87 23.65
N LEU A 90 11.88 15.90 23.73
CA LEU A 90 10.56 16.11 24.34
C LEU A 90 10.60 15.70 25.80
N ARG A 91 10.22 16.62 26.70
CA ARG A 91 10.02 16.29 28.10
C ARG A 91 8.64 15.69 28.26
N ARG A 92 8.40 15.01 29.40
CA ARG A 92 7.08 14.47 29.71
C ARG A 92 6.01 15.55 29.72
N GLU A 93 6.33 16.76 30.18
CA GLU A 93 5.39 17.90 30.17
C GLU A 93 4.95 18.35 28.76
N ASP A 94 5.71 18.03 27.71
CA ASP A 94 5.41 18.43 26.33
C ASP A 94 4.53 17.40 25.59
N LEU A 95 4.27 16.24 26.21
CA LEU A 95 3.49 15.17 25.62
C LEU A 95 1.99 15.42 25.74
N ASP A 96 1.23 14.93 24.77
CA ASP A 96 -0.23 14.96 24.81
C ASP A 96 -0.76 14.27 26.10
N PRO A 97 -1.76 14.84 26.78
CA PRO A 97 -2.30 14.27 28.02
C PRO A 97 -2.76 12.81 27.88
N GLY A 98 -3.29 12.43 26.72
CA GLY A 98 -3.69 11.06 26.42
C GLY A 98 -2.52 10.09 26.31
N VAL A 99 -1.39 10.57 25.75
CA VAL A 99 -0.14 9.81 25.72
C VAL A 99 0.40 9.62 27.13
N LEU A 100 0.42 10.68 27.94
CA LEU A 100 0.84 10.60 29.34
C LEU A 100 0.00 9.60 30.15
N ALA A 101 -1.32 9.68 30.02
CA ALA A 101 -2.24 8.75 30.67
C ALA A 101 -1.95 7.28 30.27
N CYS A 102 -1.67 7.04 28.99
CA CYS A 102 -1.29 5.71 28.50
C CYS A 102 0.04 5.23 29.10
N LEU A 103 1.06 6.09 29.16
CA LEU A 103 2.35 5.75 29.74
C LEU A 103 2.23 5.41 31.23
N ASP A 104 1.38 6.12 31.96
CA ASP A 104 1.15 5.88 33.39
C ASP A 104 0.33 4.61 33.67
N ALA A 105 -0.56 4.22 32.74
CA ALA A 105 -1.40 3.03 32.84
C ALA A 105 -0.66 1.69 32.55
N ARG A 106 0.59 1.74 32.07
CA ARG A 106 1.45 0.56 31.86
C ARG A 106 0.76 -0.54 31.02
N GLU A 107 0.59 -1.74 31.58
CA GLU A 107 0.04 -2.91 30.90
C GLU A 107 -1.42 -2.75 30.51
N ALA A 108 -2.16 -1.86 31.18
CA ALA A 108 -3.53 -1.52 30.81
C ALA A 108 -3.60 -0.69 29.52
N CYS A 109 -2.47 -0.09 29.09
CA CYS A 109 -2.42 0.63 27.83
C CYS A 109 -2.01 -0.27 26.65
N ARG A 110 -2.74 -0.14 25.55
CA ARG A 110 -2.45 -0.79 24.26
C ARG A 110 -2.54 0.25 23.15
N GLY A 111 -1.64 0.17 22.19
CA GLY A 111 -1.68 1.01 21.00
C GLY A 111 -2.17 0.20 19.81
N TRP A 112 -3.02 0.77 18.96
CA TRP A 112 -3.38 0.20 17.67
C TRP A 112 -2.86 1.12 16.57
N GLU A 113 -2.02 0.56 15.71
CA GLU A 113 -1.51 1.23 14.52
C GLU A 113 -2.24 0.69 13.30
N VAL A 114 -3.05 1.56 12.68
CA VAL A 114 -3.89 1.23 11.54
C VAL A 114 -3.18 1.72 10.28
N THR A 115 -2.78 0.78 9.43
CA THR A 115 -2.18 1.08 8.12
C THR A 115 -3.20 0.82 7.03
N ALA A 116 -3.44 1.82 6.19
CA ALA A 116 -4.41 1.78 5.11
C ALA A 116 -3.79 2.36 3.84
N ALA A 117 -3.86 1.61 2.75
CA ALA A 117 -3.40 2.11 1.46
C ALA A 117 -4.27 1.57 0.32
N ARG A 118 -4.39 2.38 -0.73
CA ARG A 118 -4.89 1.95 -2.03
C ARG A 118 -3.97 2.49 -3.09
N ILE A 119 -3.23 1.59 -3.73
CA ILE A 119 -2.20 1.92 -4.71
C ILE A 119 -2.50 1.19 -6.02
N GLN A 120 -2.51 1.95 -7.11
CA GLN A 120 -2.67 1.46 -8.47
C GLN A 120 -1.37 1.69 -9.22
N LYS A 121 -0.85 0.62 -9.82
CA LYS A 121 0.39 0.66 -10.60
C LYS A 121 0.06 0.26 -12.03
N GLU A 122 0.20 1.23 -12.93
CA GLU A 122 -0.05 1.06 -14.36
C GLU A 122 1.25 1.14 -15.13
N ARG A 123 1.50 0.12 -15.96
CA ARG A 123 2.65 0.09 -16.86
C ARG A 123 2.26 0.74 -18.18
N THR A 124 3.06 1.70 -18.64
CA THR A 124 2.88 2.37 -19.94
C THR A 124 4.08 2.07 -20.84
N GLY A 125 3.85 1.41 -21.98
CA GLY A 125 4.92 1.05 -22.93
C GLY A 125 4.40 0.36 -24.20
N ASN A 126 5.20 0.35 -25.27
CA ASN A 126 4.93 -0.42 -26.48
C ASN A 126 5.44 -1.85 -26.32
N PHE A 127 4.60 -2.85 -26.61
CA PHE A 127 4.93 -4.29 -26.53
C PHE A 127 6.25 -4.66 -27.24
N LEU A 128 6.55 -4.06 -28.41
CA LEU A 128 7.78 -4.30 -29.16
C LEU A 128 9.05 -3.72 -28.51
N ALA A 129 8.93 -2.58 -27.79
CA ALA A 129 10.02 -2.03 -26.99
C ALA A 129 10.20 -2.81 -25.67
N ASP A 130 9.11 -3.40 -25.16
CA ASP A 130 9.13 -4.27 -23.98
C ASP A 130 9.82 -5.63 -24.25
N PHE A 131 9.71 -6.21 -25.46
CA PHE A 131 10.43 -7.45 -25.82
C PHE A 131 11.95 -7.28 -25.80
N THR A 132 12.45 -6.08 -26.10
CA THR A 132 13.88 -5.75 -26.05
C THR A 132 14.33 -5.20 -24.68
N ASN A 133 13.39 -5.05 -23.75
CA ASN A 133 13.57 -4.69 -22.34
C ASN A 133 14.31 -3.38 -22.03
N PHE A 134 14.59 -2.53 -23.02
CA PHE A 134 15.51 -1.39 -22.89
C PHE A 134 15.02 -0.27 -21.95
N SER A 135 13.71 -0.01 -21.89
CA SER A 135 13.16 1.04 -21.01
C SER A 135 11.73 0.72 -20.61
N ARG A 136 11.46 0.72 -19.30
CA ARG A 136 10.16 0.45 -18.69
C ARG A 136 9.70 1.71 -17.95
N ARG A 137 8.48 2.19 -18.24
CA ARG A 137 7.85 3.29 -17.51
C ARG A 137 6.65 2.77 -16.73
N THR A 138 6.62 3.09 -15.44
CA THR A 138 5.53 2.70 -14.56
C THR A 138 4.99 3.90 -13.81
N GLU A 139 3.68 4.10 -13.86
CA GLU A 139 2.97 5.14 -13.13
C GLU A 139 2.28 4.52 -11.92
N THR A 140 2.55 5.06 -10.73
CA THR A 140 1.98 4.61 -9.47
C THR A 140 1.15 5.74 -8.88
N THR A 141 -0.15 5.50 -8.71
CA THR A 141 -1.10 6.47 -8.14
C THR A 141 -1.82 5.89 -6.94
N GLY A 142 -2.32 6.73 -6.04
CA GLY A 142 -3.14 6.27 -4.92
C GLY A 142 -2.97 7.12 -3.66
N TRP A 143 -3.10 6.50 -2.49
CA TRP A 143 -2.93 7.15 -1.20
C TRP A 143 -2.42 6.18 -0.13
N HIS A 144 -1.77 6.74 0.89
CA HIS A 144 -1.31 6.03 2.09
C HIS A 144 -1.82 6.74 3.33
N PHE A 145 -2.21 5.98 4.34
CA PHE A 145 -2.72 6.48 5.60
C PHE A 145 -2.23 5.61 6.75
N ASN A 146 -1.74 6.24 7.81
CA ASN A 146 -1.30 5.58 9.03
C ASN A 146 -1.93 6.30 10.21
N ALA A 147 -2.57 5.57 11.12
CA ALA A 147 -3.11 6.12 12.35
C ALA A 147 -2.61 5.39 13.57
N LEU A 148 -2.44 6.12 14.66
CA LEU A 148 -2.07 5.60 15.97
C LEU A 148 -3.16 5.95 16.96
N ILE A 149 -3.71 4.94 17.62
CA ILE A 149 -4.75 5.06 18.62
C ILE A 149 -4.24 4.42 19.89
N LEU A 150 -4.26 5.12 21.01
CA LEU A 150 -3.91 4.55 22.31
C LEU A 150 -5.19 4.30 23.09
N LEU A 151 -5.25 3.15 23.74
CA LEU A 151 -6.40 2.74 24.54
C LEU A 151 -5.93 2.35 25.94
N ILE A 152 -6.69 2.73 26.96
CA ILE A 152 -6.56 2.24 28.34
C ILE A 152 -7.80 1.44 28.66
N ASN A 153 -7.66 0.15 28.97
CA ASN A 153 -8.80 -0.74 29.25
C ASN A 153 -9.91 -0.69 28.18
N GLY A 154 -9.54 -0.49 26.92
CA GLY A 154 -10.49 -0.42 25.79
C GLY A 154 -11.17 0.94 25.56
N VAL A 155 -10.78 1.98 26.31
CA VAL A 155 -11.21 3.37 26.08
C VAL A 155 -10.10 4.12 25.35
N VAL A 156 -10.44 4.82 24.27
CA VAL A 156 -9.51 5.63 23.49
C VAL A 156 -9.04 6.81 24.34
N VAL A 157 -7.73 6.97 24.52
CA VAL A 157 -7.14 8.10 25.26
C VAL A 157 -6.35 9.03 24.37
N TYR A 158 -5.87 8.55 23.23
CA TYR A 158 -5.16 9.37 22.25
C TYR A 158 -5.48 8.89 20.84
N ARG A 159 -5.50 9.84 19.89
CA ARG A 159 -5.60 9.57 18.46
C ARG A 159 -4.66 10.48 17.67
N GLY A 160 -3.95 9.90 16.71
CA GLY A 160 -3.15 10.63 15.74
C GLY A 160 -3.19 9.95 14.38
N TRP A 161 -3.01 10.72 13.32
CA TRP A 161 -2.91 10.19 11.97
C TRP A 161 -1.82 10.90 11.17
N SER A 162 -1.34 10.22 10.13
CA SER A 162 -0.36 10.70 9.18
C SER A 162 -0.57 10.01 7.84
N GLY A 163 0.04 10.50 6.77
CA GLY A 163 0.00 9.83 5.48
C GLY A 163 0.16 10.76 4.29
N GLN A 164 -0.11 10.20 3.11
CA GLN A 164 -0.04 10.86 1.82
C GLN A 164 -1.43 10.81 1.17
N PRO A 165 -2.16 11.95 1.11
CA PRO A 165 -3.49 11.98 0.50
C PRO A 165 -3.47 11.70 -1.00
N ARG A 166 -2.33 11.96 -1.65
CA ARG A 166 -2.12 11.66 -3.06
C ARG A 166 -0.68 11.19 -3.29
N VAL A 167 -0.56 10.00 -3.85
CA VAL A 167 0.66 9.42 -4.41
C VAL A 167 0.58 9.57 -5.92
N ASN A 168 1.63 10.09 -6.53
CA ASN A 168 1.82 10.10 -7.97
C ASN A 168 3.31 9.98 -8.26
N VAL A 169 3.75 8.79 -8.62
CA VAL A 169 5.16 8.46 -8.86
C VAL A 169 5.32 7.88 -10.25
N ILE A 170 6.25 8.44 -11.02
CA ILE A 170 6.62 7.94 -12.34
C ILE A 170 8.01 7.33 -12.22
N GLU A 171 8.10 6.02 -12.40
CA GLU A 171 9.36 5.27 -12.36
C GLU A 171 9.77 4.93 -13.80
N VAL A 172 10.99 5.29 -14.17
CA VAL A 172 11.59 4.94 -15.47
C VAL A 172 12.80 4.06 -15.19
N GLN A 173 12.71 2.79 -15.56
CA GLN A 173 13.80 1.82 -15.44
C GLN A 173 14.39 1.57 -16.83
N THR A 174 15.67 1.88 -17.03
CA THR A 174 16.38 1.61 -18.28
C THR A 174 17.29 0.40 -18.09
N ASN A 175 17.13 -0.64 -18.91
CA ASN A 175 17.99 -1.83 -18.90
C ASN A 175 18.87 -1.83 -20.16
N PRO A 176 20.05 -1.19 -20.12
CA PRO A 176 20.87 -1.00 -21.30
C PRO A 176 21.40 -2.31 -21.91
N LEU A 177 21.38 -3.43 -21.19
CA LEU A 177 21.80 -4.75 -21.70
C LEU A 177 20.62 -5.67 -22.10
N GLY A 178 19.40 -5.14 -22.11
CA GLY A 178 18.22 -5.86 -22.60
C GLY A 178 17.79 -7.04 -21.70
N PRO A 179 17.07 -8.05 -22.22
CA PRO A 179 16.45 -9.11 -21.43
C PRO A 179 17.44 -10.05 -20.72
N LEU A 180 18.73 -10.04 -21.10
CA LEU A 180 19.76 -10.86 -20.47
C LEU A 180 20.22 -10.30 -19.10
N GLN A 181 19.85 -9.07 -18.77
CA GLN A 181 20.25 -8.36 -17.56
C GLN A 181 19.49 -8.83 -16.31
N ASP A 182 18.27 -9.36 -16.48
CA ASP A 182 17.46 -9.95 -15.40
C ASP A 182 17.81 -11.44 -15.12
N ILE A 183 18.73 -12.04 -15.89
CA ILE A 183 19.22 -13.42 -15.67
C ILE A 183 20.36 -13.38 -14.63
N GLY A 184 20.03 -12.98 -13.41
CA GLY A 184 20.90 -13.23 -12.26
C GLY A 184 20.98 -14.74 -11.98
N PRO A 185 22.07 -15.25 -11.36
CA PRO A 185 22.19 -16.67 -11.08
C PRO A 185 21.04 -17.08 -10.15
N ALA A 186 20.13 -17.92 -10.65
CA ALA A 186 19.27 -18.69 -9.79
C ALA A 186 20.21 -19.46 -8.86
N LEU A 187 20.21 -19.07 -7.57
CA LEU A 187 20.97 -19.74 -6.54
C LEU A 187 20.64 -21.22 -6.66
N VAL A 188 21.63 -22.00 -7.09
CA VAL A 188 21.56 -23.45 -7.11
C VAL A 188 21.34 -23.85 -5.66
N THR A 189 20.11 -24.25 -5.34
CA THR A 189 19.78 -24.93 -4.10
C THR A 189 20.37 -26.35 -4.23
N THR A 190 21.67 -26.49 -4.09
CA THR A 190 22.29 -27.79 -3.87
C THR A 190 22.49 -27.97 -2.39
N ARG A 191 21.50 -28.68 -1.85
CA ARG A 191 21.49 -29.56 -0.68
C ARG A 191 22.85 -29.95 -0.11
#